data_AF-A0AA35JX56-F1
#
_entry.id   AF-A0AA35JX56-F1
#
_cell.length_a   1.000
_cell.length_b   1.000
_cell.length_c   1.000
_cell.angle_alpha   90.00
_cell.angle_beta   90.00
_cell.angle_gamma   90.00
#
_symmetry.space_group_name_H-M   'P 1'
#
loop_
_entity.id
_entity.type
_entity.pdbx_description
1 polymer ?
#
loop_
_entity_poly.entity_id
_entity_poly.type
_entity_poly.pdbx_seq_one_letter_code
_entity_poly.pdbx_strand_id
1 'polypeptide(L)'
;MFQEKTQRIRVPHTSALTACPTCGSTGRSHCSRCNGNSKQQCGRCHGRGVRFVDDTCEQCSGSGIENCQECSGTGTTVCNDCEGKGQLLSFIELQVEWKNNVYEYVADERSGFPIELFKTVTGETLFVDDSPMVYPVISFPDFGISQASSNAVEQHQAQFASPRQASAVNINQITTECCGPRELPGALPSPVQGHGEIHAPAGLHWPVPLQTS
;
A
#
# COMPACT_ATOMS: atom_id res chain seq x y z
N MET A 1 -15.41 -8.85 0.12
CA MET A 1 -14.52 -7.72 -0.21
C MET A 1 -13.21 -8.23 -0.78
N PHE A 2 -12.66 -7.57 -1.79
CA PHE A 2 -11.40 -7.99 -2.42
C PHE A 2 -10.19 -7.62 -1.55
N GLN A 3 -9.06 -8.29 -1.73
CA GLN A 3 -7.81 -7.87 -1.07
C GLN A 3 -7.15 -6.77 -1.89
N GLU A 4 -6.72 -5.71 -1.22
CA GLU A 4 -5.89 -4.71 -1.86
C GLU A 4 -4.56 -5.33 -2.28
N LYS A 5 -4.13 -5.02 -3.51
CA LYS A 5 -2.93 -5.61 -4.08
C LYS A 5 -2.30 -4.63 -5.04
N THR A 6 -0.97 -4.65 -5.10
CA THR A 6 -0.21 -4.01 -6.18
C THR A 6 0.66 -5.06 -6.83
N GLN A 7 0.65 -5.12 -8.16
CA GLN A 7 1.47 -6.04 -8.92
C GLN A 7 2.23 -5.28 -10.00
N ARG A 8 3.53 -5.56 -10.10
CA ARG A 8 4.41 -5.02 -11.14
C ARG A 8 4.73 -6.13 -12.13
N ILE A 9 4.44 -5.90 -13.40
CA ILE A 9 4.56 -6.89 -14.46
C ILE A 9 5.36 -6.26 -15.60
N ARG A 10 6.39 -6.96 -16.07
CA ARG A 10 7.09 -6.55 -17.29
C ARG A 10 6.19 -6.78 -18.49
N VAL A 11 6.03 -5.76 -19.32
CA VAL A 11 5.21 -5.88 -20.53
C VAL A 11 5.94 -6.76 -21.55
N PRO A 12 5.32 -7.87 -22.01
CA PRO A 12 5.94 -8.75 -23.00
C PRO A 12 6.37 -7.98 -24.27
N HIS A 13 7.46 -8.43 -24.89
CA HIS A 13 8.00 -7.88 -26.15
C HIS A 13 8.41 -6.40 -26.09
N THR A 14 8.57 -5.81 -24.90
CA THR A 14 9.10 -4.45 -24.73
C THR A 14 10.57 -4.40 -24.34
N SER A 15 11.19 -5.56 -24.15
CA SER A 15 12.61 -5.67 -23.82
C SER A 15 13.48 -5.23 -25.00
N ALA A 16 14.30 -4.20 -24.80
CA ALA A 16 15.23 -3.70 -25.80
C ALA A 16 16.59 -3.41 -25.18
N LEU A 17 17.66 -3.78 -25.88
CA LEU A 17 19.00 -3.35 -25.54
C LEU A 17 19.18 -1.90 -25.99
N THR A 18 19.39 -1.02 -25.03
CA THR A 18 19.63 0.40 -25.25
C THR A 18 21.08 0.73 -24.93
N ALA A 19 21.65 1.69 -25.64
CA ALA A 19 22.95 2.25 -25.32
C ALA A 19 22.96 2.73 -23.85
N CYS A 20 24.03 2.42 -23.12
CA CYS A 20 24.21 2.95 -21.79
C CYS A 20 24.31 4.49 -21.87
N PRO A 21 23.44 5.25 -21.18
CA PRO A 21 23.42 6.71 -21.28
C PRO A 21 24.70 7.35 -20.75
N THR A 22 25.38 6.69 -19.82
CA THR A 22 26.58 7.21 -19.15
C THR A 22 27.85 7.06 -19.98
N CYS A 23 27.99 5.95 -20.71
CA CYS A 23 29.21 5.67 -21.49
C CYS A 23 28.99 5.67 -23.01
N GLY A 24 27.76 5.89 -23.49
CA GLY A 24 27.45 5.96 -24.92
C GLY A 24 27.82 4.69 -25.70
N SER A 25 27.66 3.51 -25.09
CA SER A 25 28.05 2.19 -25.64
C SER A 25 29.52 1.81 -25.59
N THR A 26 30.38 2.64 -25.02
CA THR A 26 31.82 2.31 -24.92
C THR A 26 32.16 1.31 -23.81
N GLY A 27 31.27 1.15 -22.82
CA GLY A 27 31.53 0.34 -21.62
C GLY A 27 32.55 0.97 -20.65
N ARG A 28 33.09 2.15 -20.96
CA ARG A 28 34.07 2.84 -20.12
C ARG A 28 33.65 4.29 -19.93
N SER A 29 33.86 4.80 -18.74
CA SER A 29 33.66 6.22 -18.41
C SER A 29 34.99 6.87 -18.11
N HIS A 30 35.06 8.19 -18.21
CA HIS A 30 36.23 8.93 -17.75
C HIS A 30 36.43 8.66 -16.26
N CYS A 31 37.69 8.47 -15.85
CA CYS A 31 38.01 8.34 -14.45
C CYS A 31 37.67 9.65 -13.75
N SER A 32 36.79 9.60 -12.75
CA SER A 32 36.31 10.79 -12.01
C SER A 32 37.46 11.49 -11.26
N ARG A 33 38.45 10.72 -10.81
CA ARG A 33 39.60 11.27 -10.06
C ARG A 33 40.61 12.01 -10.92
N CYS A 34 40.78 11.63 -12.19
CA CYS A 34 41.71 12.34 -13.10
C CYS A 34 41.03 13.07 -14.25
N ASN A 35 39.70 13.01 -14.34
CA ASN A 35 38.89 13.57 -15.43
C ASN A 35 39.43 13.20 -16.82
N GLY A 36 39.87 11.96 -17.01
CA GLY A 36 40.41 11.50 -18.28
C GLY A 36 41.90 11.78 -18.51
N ASN A 37 42.58 12.53 -17.63
CA ASN A 37 43.96 12.95 -17.86
C ASN A 37 45.01 11.86 -17.67
N SER A 38 44.62 10.69 -17.14
CA SER A 38 45.48 9.53 -16.85
C SER A 38 46.55 9.73 -15.79
N LYS A 39 47.08 10.94 -15.66
CA LYS A 39 48.13 11.36 -14.75
C LYS A 39 47.62 12.44 -13.81
N GLN A 40 48.21 12.51 -12.62
CA GLN A 40 47.86 13.45 -11.57
C GLN A 40 49.13 14.01 -10.95
N GLN A 41 49.03 15.19 -10.34
CA GLN A 41 50.13 15.77 -9.58
C GLN A 41 50.51 14.83 -8.44
N CYS A 42 51.81 14.57 -8.28
CA CYS A 42 52.27 13.68 -7.23
C CYS A 42 51.86 14.24 -5.87
N GLY A 43 51.02 13.51 -5.14
CA GLY A 43 50.53 13.95 -3.82
C GLY A 43 51.66 14.06 -2.79
N ARG A 44 52.76 13.33 -3.01
CA ARG A 44 53.89 13.21 -2.09
C ARG A 44 54.82 14.43 -2.10
N CYS A 45 55.00 15.07 -3.26
CA CYS A 45 55.82 16.27 -3.43
C CYS A 45 55.02 17.49 -3.89
N HIS A 46 53.70 17.35 -4.03
CA HIS A 46 52.80 18.36 -4.62
C HIS A 46 53.36 18.92 -5.93
N GLY A 47 53.74 18.06 -6.87
CA GLY A 47 54.18 18.51 -8.20
C GLY A 47 55.62 19.01 -8.29
N ARG A 48 56.34 19.17 -7.17
CA ARG A 48 57.70 19.72 -7.18
C ARG A 48 58.78 18.77 -7.71
N GLY A 49 58.53 17.46 -7.77
CA GLY A 49 59.55 16.46 -8.09
C GLY A 49 60.57 16.21 -6.98
N VAL A 50 60.67 17.11 -6.00
CA VAL A 50 61.57 17.04 -4.83
C VAL A 50 60.80 17.26 -3.53
N ARG A 51 61.28 16.68 -2.42
CA ARG A 51 60.66 16.86 -1.08
C ARG A 51 61.45 17.84 -0.22
N PHE A 52 62.77 17.74 -0.27
CA PHE A 52 63.73 18.64 0.36
C PHE A 52 64.82 19.02 -0.65
N VAL A 53 65.73 19.92 -0.26
CA VAL A 53 66.90 20.26 -1.08
C VAL A 53 67.71 18.98 -1.31
N ASP A 54 67.96 18.64 -2.57
CA ASP A 54 68.65 17.44 -3.05
C ASP A 54 67.98 16.07 -2.75
N ASP A 55 66.71 16.06 -2.31
CA ASP A 55 65.93 14.84 -2.11
C ASP A 55 64.88 14.65 -3.22
N THR A 56 65.23 13.83 -4.22
CA THR A 56 64.34 13.50 -5.35
C THR A 56 63.16 12.66 -4.85
N CYS A 57 61.95 13.06 -5.19
CA CYS A 57 60.76 12.34 -4.78
C CYS A 57 60.71 10.96 -5.44
N GLU A 58 60.92 9.89 -4.67
CA GLU A 58 60.92 8.50 -5.14
C GLU A 58 59.60 8.10 -5.83
N GLN A 59 58.46 8.56 -5.31
CA GLN A 59 57.13 8.16 -5.79
C GLN A 59 56.82 8.66 -7.22
N CYS A 60 57.40 9.78 -7.63
CA CYS A 60 57.29 10.28 -9.00
C CYS A 60 58.64 10.26 -9.74
N SER A 61 59.68 9.71 -9.11
CA SER A 61 61.06 9.68 -9.62
C SER A 61 61.54 11.03 -10.16
N GLY A 62 61.23 12.11 -9.44
CA GLY A 62 61.62 13.47 -9.84
C GLY A 62 60.70 14.17 -10.86
N SER A 63 59.72 13.47 -11.45
CA SER A 63 58.86 14.06 -12.48
C SER A 63 57.79 15.02 -11.94
N GLY A 64 57.47 14.95 -10.65
CA GLY A 64 56.36 15.70 -10.04
C GLY A 64 54.96 15.18 -10.41
N ILE A 65 54.85 14.20 -11.29
CA ILE A 65 53.58 13.67 -11.82
C ILE A 65 53.56 12.16 -11.60
N GLU A 66 52.40 11.62 -11.23
CA GLU A 66 52.20 10.18 -11.08
C GLU A 66 50.99 9.70 -11.88
N ASN A 67 50.95 8.41 -12.19
CA ASN A 67 49.74 7.83 -12.78
C ASN A 67 48.58 7.95 -11.80
N CYS A 68 47.39 8.26 -12.32
CA CYS A 68 46.19 8.25 -11.50
C CYS A 68 46.01 6.83 -10.94
N GLN A 69 45.98 6.72 -9.61
CA GLN A 69 45.91 5.44 -8.90
C GLN A 69 44.61 4.68 -9.20
N GLU A 70 43.51 5.39 -9.46
CA GLU A 70 42.18 4.79 -9.66
C GLU A 70 42.00 4.16 -11.04
N CYS A 71 42.55 4.78 -12.09
CA CYS A 71 42.53 4.19 -13.45
C CYS A 71 43.87 3.59 -13.86
N SER A 72 44.84 3.55 -12.95
CA SER A 72 46.21 3.06 -13.16
C SER A 72 46.89 3.64 -14.41
N GLY A 73 46.63 4.92 -14.72
CA GLY A 73 47.18 5.56 -15.92
C GLY A 73 46.38 5.38 -17.22
N THR A 74 45.22 4.72 -17.17
CA THR A 74 44.37 4.49 -18.35
C THR A 74 43.50 5.70 -18.71
N GLY A 75 43.23 6.58 -17.75
CA GLY A 75 42.33 7.75 -17.92
C GLY A 75 40.84 7.40 -17.90
N THR A 76 40.51 6.13 -18.08
CA THR A 76 39.12 5.62 -18.06
C THR A 76 38.97 4.48 -17.09
N THR A 77 37.80 4.39 -16.47
CA THR A 77 37.38 3.28 -15.62
C THR A 77 36.24 2.51 -16.28
N VAL A 78 36.01 1.27 -15.83
CA VAL A 78 34.85 0.50 -16.29
C VAL A 78 33.58 1.27 -15.91
N CYS A 79 32.63 1.39 -16.84
CA CYS A 79 31.38 2.07 -16.54
C CYS A 79 30.59 1.23 -15.53
N ASN A 80 30.30 1.82 -14.37
CA ASN A 80 29.58 1.13 -13.30
C ASN A 80 28.13 0.81 -13.68
N ASP A 81 27.46 1.70 -14.42
CA ASP A 81 26.04 1.54 -14.74
C ASP A 81 25.77 0.35 -15.66
N CYS A 82 26.70 0.04 -16.57
CA CYS A 82 26.59 -1.09 -17.49
C CYS A 82 27.62 -2.19 -17.24
N GLU A 83 28.42 -2.09 -16.18
CA GLU A 83 29.47 -3.05 -15.82
C GLU A 83 30.43 -3.38 -16.99
N GLY A 84 30.74 -2.41 -17.83
CA GLY A 84 31.59 -2.64 -19.01
C GLY A 84 30.89 -3.16 -20.26
N LYS A 85 29.60 -3.48 -20.20
CA LYS A 85 28.83 -4.05 -21.35
C LYS A 85 28.47 -3.02 -22.41
N GLY A 86 28.47 -1.73 -22.06
CA GLY A 86 28.07 -0.63 -22.95
C GLY A 86 26.56 -0.54 -23.22
N GLN A 87 25.79 -1.57 -22.87
CA GLN A 87 24.35 -1.65 -23.13
C GLN A 87 23.60 -2.00 -21.86
N LEU A 88 22.36 -1.53 -21.78
CA LEU A 88 21.42 -1.81 -20.70
C LEU A 88 20.16 -2.44 -21.28
N LEU A 89 19.58 -3.37 -20.54
CA LEU A 89 18.28 -3.93 -20.87
C LEU A 89 17.19 -2.98 -20.35
N SER A 90 16.47 -2.36 -21.27
CA SER A 90 15.27 -1.56 -20.98
C SER A 90 14.01 -2.38 -21.25
N PHE A 91 12.93 -2.10 -20.52
CA PHE A 91 11.60 -2.67 -20.76
C PHE A 91 10.54 -1.75 -20.16
N ILE A 92 9.30 -1.88 -20.63
CA ILE A 92 8.15 -1.19 -20.03
C ILE A 92 7.64 -2.05 -18.88
N GLU A 93 7.42 -1.43 -17.72
CA GLU A 93 6.81 -2.07 -16.56
C GLU A 93 5.41 -1.53 -16.33
N LEU A 94 4.44 -2.43 -16.23
CA LEU A 94 3.06 -2.13 -15.89
C LEU A 94 2.86 -2.33 -14.39
N GLN A 95 2.37 -1.29 -13.71
CA GLN A 95 1.91 -1.36 -12.33
C GLN A 95 0.38 -1.43 -12.31
N VAL A 96 -0.15 -2.54 -11.79
CA VAL A 96 -1.58 -2.75 -11.60
C VAL A 96 -1.89 -2.66 -10.11
N GLU A 97 -2.83 -1.79 -9.75
CA GLU A 97 -3.31 -1.60 -8.38
C GLU A 97 -4.78 -2.01 -8.28
N TRP A 98 -5.08 -2.89 -7.33
CA TRP A 98 -6.44 -3.24 -6.92
C TRP A 98 -6.69 -2.61 -5.56
N LYS A 99 -7.69 -1.73 -5.48
CA LYS A 99 -8.09 -1.02 -4.26
C LYS A 99 -9.58 -1.21 -4.03
N ASN A 100 -10.00 -1.29 -2.78
CA ASN A 100 -11.41 -1.24 -2.43
C ASN A 100 -11.78 0.16 -1.96
N ASN A 101 -12.71 0.79 -2.67
CA ASN A 101 -13.28 2.05 -2.20
C ASN A 101 -14.44 1.72 -1.27
N VAL A 102 -14.22 1.86 0.03
CA VAL A 102 -15.24 1.56 1.06
C VAL A 102 -15.93 2.85 1.48
N TYR A 103 -17.26 2.84 1.39
CA TYR A 103 -18.13 3.83 2.03
C TYR A 103 -18.80 3.17 3.23
N GLU A 104 -18.69 3.79 4.40
CA GLU A 104 -19.25 3.26 5.66
C GLU A 104 -20.15 4.32 6.29
N TYR A 105 -21.37 3.92 6.64
CA TYR A 105 -22.32 4.75 7.37
C TYR A 105 -22.91 3.94 8.51
N VAL A 106 -22.97 4.54 9.69
CA VAL A 106 -23.55 3.93 10.89
C VAL A 106 -24.70 4.81 11.36
N ALA A 107 -25.91 4.25 11.35
CA ALA A 107 -27.07 4.89 11.95
C ALA A 107 -26.99 4.69 13.48
N ASP A 108 -26.68 5.76 14.24
CA ASP A 108 -26.69 5.71 15.71
C ASP A 108 -28.01 6.28 16.24
N GLU A 109 -28.83 5.41 16.84
CA GLU A 109 -30.07 5.77 17.53
C GLU A 109 -29.83 6.28 18.96
N ARG A 110 -28.73 7.01 19.20
CA ARG A 110 -28.33 7.56 20.50
C ARG A 110 -28.07 6.49 21.55
N SER A 111 -27.47 5.39 21.13
CA SER A 111 -27.11 4.27 22.00
C SER A 111 -26.06 4.64 23.06
N GLY A 112 -25.38 5.79 22.89
CA GLY A 112 -24.23 6.18 23.71
C GLY A 112 -23.01 5.29 23.46
N PHE A 113 -23.07 4.43 22.44
CA PHE A 113 -22.01 3.50 22.10
C PHE A 113 -20.95 4.19 21.21
N PRO A 114 -19.66 4.10 21.54
CA PRO A 114 -18.60 4.71 20.74
C PRO A 114 -18.56 4.15 19.31
N ILE A 115 -18.61 5.04 18.31
CA ILE A 115 -18.70 4.64 16.89
C ILE A 115 -17.51 3.78 16.43
N GLU A 116 -16.33 4.03 17.00
CA GLU A 116 -15.10 3.29 16.68
C GLU A 116 -15.19 1.79 17.01
N LEU A 117 -16.00 1.44 18.00
CA LEU A 117 -16.17 0.06 18.44
C LEU A 117 -17.12 -0.73 17.53
N PHE A 118 -17.91 -0.08 16.66
CA PHE A 118 -18.81 -0.77 15.73
C PHE A 118 -18.09 -1.67 14.72
N LYS A 119 -16.79 -1.44 14.50
CA LYS A 119 -15.95 -2.32 13.65
C LYS A 119 -15.61 -3.66 14.31
N THR A 120 -15.76 -3.73 15.63
CA THR A 120 -15.35 -4.89 16.44
C THR A 120 -16.53 -5.70 16.97
N VAL A 121 -17.74 -5.13 16.94
CA VAL A 121 -18.95 -5.83 17.37
C VAL A 121 -19.49 -6.71 16.24
N THR A 122 -20.01 -7.86 16.61
CA THR A 122 -20.76 -8.73 15.70
C THR A 122 -22.21 -8.25 15.62
N GLY A 123 -22.76 -8.16 14.42
CA GLY A 123 -24.18 -7.81 14.19
C GLY A 123 -24.84 -8.79 13.23
N GLU A 124 -26.14 -8.62 13.02
CA GLU A 124 -26.89 -9.38 12.02
C GLU A 124 -26.86 -8.65 10.69
N THR A 125 -26.46 -9.34 9.62
CA THR A 125 -26.48 -8.77 8.27
C THR A 125 -27.88 -8.87 7.71
N LEU A 126 -28.50 -7.72 7.44
CA LEU A 126 -29.86 -7.66 6.92
C LEU A 126 -29.90 -7.74 5.40
N PHE A 127 -28.91 -7.14 4.74
CA PHE A 127 -28.87 -7.04 3.29
C PHE A 127 -27.44 -6.97 2.77
N VAL A 128 -27.16 -7.75 1.72
CA VAL A 128 -25.92 -7.68 0.95
C VAL A 128 -26.26 -7.75 -0.52
N ASP A 129 -25.71 -6.81 -1.28
CA ASP A 129 -25.71 -6.84 -2.74
C ASP A 129 -24.27 -6.72 -3.25
N ASP A 130 -23.89 -7.60 -4.18
CA ASP A 130 -22.58 -7.65 -4.85
C ASP A 130 -22.85 -7.79 -6.35
N SER A 131 -22.59 -6.70 -7.08
CA SER A 131 -22.83 -6.62 -8.50
C SER A 131 -21.85 -5.64 -9.15
N PRO A 132 -21.51 -5.81 -10.45
CA PRO A 132 -20.75 -4.80 -11.19
C PRO A 132 -21.29 -3.38 -11.05
N MET A 133 -22.61 -3.26 -10.91
CA MET A 133 -23.30 -2.03 -10.57
C MET A 133 -24.42 -2.35 -9.58
N VAL A 134 -24.36 -1.72 -8.42
CA VAL A 134 -25.35 -1.84 -7.34
C VAL A 134 -26.28 -0.64 -7.33
N TYR A 135 -27.49 -0.85 -6.84
CA TYR A 135 -28.50 0.20 -6.69
C TYR A 135 -28.64 0.61 -5.22
N PRO A 136 -28.97 1.87 -4.94
CA PRO A 136 -29.18 2.30 -3.58
C PRO A 136 -30.44 1.66 -2.99
N VAL A 137 -30.38 1.37 -1.69
CA VAL A 137 -31.53 0.89 -0.93
C VAL A 137 -32.40 2.11 -0.60
N ILE A 138 -33.54 2.23 -1.27
CA ILE A 138 -34.40 3.44 -1.22
C ILE A 138 -35.61 3.32 -0.30
N SER A 139 -35.94 2.12 0.17
CA SER A 139 -37.16 1.84 0.95
C SER A 139 -36.86 1.22 2.30
N PHE A 140 -35.71 1.52 2.90
CA PHE A 140 -35.37 1.04 4.22
C PHE A 140 -36.15 1.84 5.29
N PRO A 141 -36.68 1.22 6.36
CA PRO A 141 -37.46 1.92 7.39
C PRO A 141 -36.74 3.11 8.03
N ASP A 142 -35.42 2.99 8.20
CA ASP A 142 -34.55 4.09 8.59
C ASP A 142 -34.20 4.95 7.36
N PHE A 143 -34.65 6.20 7.38
CA PHE A 143 -34.39 7.17 6.31
C PHE A 143 -32.90 7.52 6.17
N GLY A 144 -32.15 7.56 7.29
CA GLY A 144 -30.71 7.82 7.29
C GLY A 144 -29.94 6.76 6.51
N ILE A 145 -30.32 5.49 6.65
CA ILE A 145 -29.75 4.39 5.85
C ILE A 145 -30.09 4.55 4.37
N SER A 146 -31.35 4.87 4.04
CA SER A 146 -31.76 5.05 2.63
C SER A 146 -31.04 6.22 1.94
N GLN A 147 -30.87 7.33 2.67
CA GLN A 147 -30.12 8.49 2.20
C GLN A 147 -28.62 8.18 2.06
N ALA A 148 -28.03 7.52 3.05
CA ALA A 148 -26.62 7.13 3.01
C ALA A 148 -26.33 6.17 1.85
N SER A 149 -27.23 5.22 1.58
CA SER A 149 -27.11 4.30 0.45
C SER A 149 -27.15 5.04 -0.89
N SER A 150 -28.07 5.99 -1.05
CA SER A 150 -28.16 6.84 -2.25
C SER A 150 -26.88 7.65 -2.47
N ASN A 151 -26.40 8.33 -1.43
CA ASN A 151 -25.16 9.10 -1.47
C ASN A 151 -23.94 8.22 -1.79
N ALA A 152 -23.86 7.03 -1.20
CA ALA A 152 -22.75 6.10 -1.42
C ALA A 152 -22.65 5.69 -2.89
N VAL A 153 -23.78 5.30 -3.48
CA VAL A 153 -23.83 4.86 -4.89
C VAL A 153 -23.54 6.03 -5.82
N GLU A 154 -24.15 7.20 -5.59
CA GLU A 154 -23.91 8.40 -6.40
C GLU A 154 -22.45 8.87 -6.34
N GLN A 155 -21.85 8.92 -5.15
CA GLN A 155 -20.45 9.32 -4.98
C GLN A 155 -19.51 8.32 -5.65
N HIS A 156 -19.76 7.02 -5.48
CA HIS A 156 -18.96 5.99 -6.12
C HIS A 156 -19.04 6.08 -7.64
N GLN A 157 -20.23 6.27 -8.20
CA GLN A 157 -20.40 6.46 -9.65
C GLN A 157 -19.71 7.74 -10.13
N ALA A 158 -19.89 8.86 -9.45
CA ALA A 158 -19.28 10.13 -9.83
C ALA A 158 -17.73 10.08 -9.84
N GLN A 159 -17.14 9.36 -8.89
CA GLN A 159 -15.68 9.26 -8.77
C GLN A 159 -15.09 8.14 -9.65
N PHE A 160 -15.85 7.08 -9.92
CA PHE A 160 -15.29 5.83 -10.44
C PHE A 160 -16.03 5.20 -11.64
N ALA A 161 -16.88 5.92 -12.38
CA ALA A 161 -17.69 5.44 -13.53
C ALA A 161 -16.95 4.82 -14.76
N SER A 162 -15.74 4.28 -14.60
CA SER A 162 -15.05 3.50 -15.62
C SER A 162 -15.63 2.06 -15.70
N PRO A 163 -15.82 1.47 -16.90
CA PRO A 163 -16.58 0.24 -17.13
C PRO A 163 -15.94 -1.08 -16.64
N ARG A 164 -14.97 -1.04 -15.72
CA ARG A 164 -14.27 -2.24 -15.20
C ARG A 164 -14.26 -2.30 -13.68
N GLN A 165 -15.41 -2.08 -13.04
CA GLN A 165 -15.49 -2.05 -11.58
C GLN A 165 -16.66 -2.89 -11.05
N ALA A 166 -16.50 -3.36 -9.81
CA ALA A 166 -17.51 -4.08 -9.06
C ALA A 166 -17.81 -3.28 -7.78
N SER A 167 -19.08 -3.19 -7.43
CA SER A 167 -19.57 -2.45 -6.27
C SER A 167 -20.30 -3.41 -5.33
N ALA A 168 -20.27 -3.10 -4.04
CA ALA A 168 -21.00 -3.89 -3.05
C ALA A 168 -21.65 -2.95 -2.03
N VAL A 169 -22.88 -3.27 -1.64
CA VAL A 169 -23.62 -2.59 -0.57
C VAL A 169 -23.89 -3.60 0.52
N ASN A 170 -23.56 -3.25 1.76
CA ASN A 170 -23.81 -4.09 2.92
C ASN A 170 -24.49 -3.25 4.00
N ILE A 171 -25.64 -3.73 4.48
CA ILE A 171 -26.39 -3.14 5.58
C ILE A 171 -26.46 -4.16 6.72
N ASN A 172 -25.92 -3.78 7.86
CA ASN A 172 -25.95 -4.57 9.09
C ASN A 172 -26.82 -3.87 10.13
N GLN A 173 -27.58 -4.65 10.89
CA GLN A 173 -28.15 -4.21 12.16
C GLN A 173 -27.22 -4.60 13.30
N ILE A 174 -26.78 -3.61 14.07
CA ILE A 174 -26.05 -3.87 15.31
C ILE A 174 -27.09 -4.21 16.38
N THR A 175 -27.19 -5.49 16.74
CA THR A 175 -27.93 -5.91 17.92
C THR A 175 -27.03 -5.67 19.13
N THR A 176 -27.24 -4.58 19.86
CA THR A 176 -26.73 -4.45 21.23
C THR A 176 -27.54 -5.39 22.11
N GLU A 177 -27.13 -6.66 22.18
CA GLU A 177 -27.49 -7.48 23.34
C GLU A 177 -26.87 -6.79 24.55
N CYS A 178 -27.69 -6.12 25.36
CA CYS A 178 -27.29 -5.66 26.67
C CYS A 178 -26.65 -6.86 27.37
N CYS A 179 -25.32 -6.81 27.59
CA CYS A 179 -24.68 -7.78 28.47
C CYS A 179 -25.42 -7.71 29.82
N GLY A 180 -26.23 -8.73 30.09
CA GLY A 180 -26.77 -8.98 31.41
C GLY A 180 -25.62 -9.05 32.41
N PRO A 181 -25.86 -8.71 33.69
CA PRO A 181 -24.82 -8.75 34.70
C PRO A 181 -24.21 -10.16 34.75
N ARG A 182 -22.89 -10.20 34.54
CA ARG A 182 -22.06 -11.39 34.59
C ARG A 182 -22.07 -11.94 36.03
N GLU A 183 -22.89 -12.96 36.29
CA GLU A 183 -22.80 -13.71 37.55
C GLU A 183 -21.45 -14.44 37.62
N LEU A 184 -20.73 -14.20 38.72
CA LEU A 184 -19.50 -14.90 39.09
C LEU A 184 -19.85 -16.27 39.69
N PRO A 185 -19.13 -17.37 39.35
CA PRO A 185 -19.41 -18.68 39.92
C PRO A 185 -18.75 -18.82 41.29
N GLY A 186 -19.53 -19.09 42.34
CA GLY A 186 -19.02 -19.73 43.57
C GLY A 186 -19.71 -19.37 44.88
N ALA A 187 -20.75 -20.12 45.27
CA ALA A 187 -20.99 -20.56 46.65
C ALA A 187 -22.17 -21.56 46.71
N LEU A 188 -22.02 -22.58 47.55
CA LEU A 188 -22.90 -23.74 47.79
C LEU A 188 -24.28 -23.39 48.39
N PRO A 189 -25.25 -24.35 48.40
CA PRO A 189 -26.67 -24.04 48.52
C PRO A 189 -27.14 -23.95 49.97
N SER A 190 -28.21 -23.18 50.18
CA SER A 190 -29.09 -23.31 51.35
C SER A 190 -30.55 -23.43 50.87
N PRO A 191 -31.40 -24.24 51.55
CA PRO A 191 -32.74 -24.53 51.09
C PRO A 191 -33.80 -23.60 51.70
N VAL A 192 -34.99 -23.66 51.10
CA VAL A 192 -36.33 -23.46 51.69
C VAL A 192 -37.10 -22.17 51.31
N GLN A 193 -38.23 -22.44 50.62
CA GLN A 193 -39.55 -21.77 50.58
C GLN A 193 -39.74 -20.41 49.89
N GLY A 194 -40.60 -20.43 48.86
CA GLY A 194 -41.85 -19.66 48.94
C GLY A 194 -42.25 -18.84 47.71
N HIS A 195 -43.17 -19.42 46.92
CA HIS A 195 -44.30 -18.79 46.22
C HIS A 195 -44.08 -17.76 45.09
N GLY A 196 -44.73 -18.02 43.95
CA GLY A 196 -45.22 -16.98 43.04
C GLY A 196 -45.16 -17.33 41.56
N GLU A 197 -46.22 -17.94 41.04
CA GLU A 197 -46.59 -17.89 39.60
C GLU A 197 -46.65 -16.41 39.13
N ILE A 198 -46.44 -16.05 37.85
CA ILE A 198 -47.49 -15.98 36.81
C ILE A 198 -46.84 -15.59 35.46
N HIS A 199 -47.16 -16.41 34.45
CA HIS A 199 -47.45 -16.17 33.02
C HIS A 199 -46.80 -15.05 32.18
N ALA A 200 -46.41 -15.48 30.98
CA ALA A 200 -46.16 -14.70 29.76
C ALA A 200 -47.41 -13.95 29.25
N PRO A 201 -47.21 -12.94 28.39
CA PRO A 201 -48.11 -12.69 27.27
C PRO A 201 -47.43 -13.03 25.95
N ALA A 202 -48.16 -13.82 25.18
CA ALA A 202 -47.97 -14.01 23.76
C ALA A 202 -48.28 -12.72 22.98
N GLY A 203 -47.67 -12.59 21.80
CA GLY A 203 -48.23 -11.85 20.68
C GLY A 203 -47.43 -10.63 20.26
N LEU A 204 -46.79 -10.73 19.08
CA LEU A 204 -47.04 -9.86 17.93
C LEU A 204 -46.37 -10.49 16.70
N HIS A 205 -47.19 -11.21 15.94
CA HIS A 205 -46.91 -11.56 14.55
C HIS A 205 -46.86 -10.27 13.72
N TRP A 206 -45.86 -10.14 12.85
CA TRP A 206 -45.91 -9.20 11.73
C TRP A 206 -46.15 -9.97 10.42
N PRO A 207 -46.98 -9.46 9.50
CA PRO A 207 -47.32 -10.17 8.26
C PRO A 207 -46.24 -10.00 7.19
N VAL A 208 -45.81 -11.13 6.63
CA VAL A 208 -45.05 -11.21 5.38
C VAL A 208 -45.93 -10.71 4.23
N PRO A 209 -45.51 -9.75 3.40
CA PRO A 209 -46.18 -9.48 2.13
C PRO A 209 -45.82 -10.58 1.12
N LEU A 210 -46.85 -11.31 0.69
CA LEU A 210 -46.83 -12.15 -0.50
C LEU A 210 -46.51 -11.27 -1.73
N GLN A 211 -45.39 -11.55 -2.41
CA GLN A 211 -45.24 -11.15 -3.81
C GLN A 211 -45.99 -12.17 -4.67
N THR A 212 -46.96 -11.68 -5.43
CA THR A 212 -47.62 -12.40 -6.51
C THR A 212 -47.29 -11.74 -7.85
N SER A 213 -46.90 -12.58 -8.82
CA SER A 213 -46.79 -12.36 -10.27
C SER A 213 -45.78 -11.31 -10.73
#